data_AF-A0A3D2C8Y6-F1
#
_entry.id   AF-A0A3D2C8Y6-F1
#
_cell.length_a   1.000
_cell.length_b   1.000
_cell.length_c   1.000
_cell.angle_alpha   90.00
_cell.angle_beta   90.00
_cell.angle_gamma   90.00
#
_symmetry.space_group_name_H-M   'P 1'
#
loop_
_entity.id
_entity.type
_entity.pdbx_description
1 polymer ?
#
loop_
_entity_poly.entity_id
_entity_poly.type
_entity_poly.pdbx_seq_one_letter_code
_entity_poly.pdbx_strand_id
1 'polypeptide(L)'
;MNRWRYSIGLLLLGWGTGCFEAVDDQDGDGWLRGADCDDGDRATHPGATEVCDGIDNNCDGAIDESAVDAVLYYDDLDGDGYGNSASLPIGLCAPRDGMAPVGGDCDDSRSDRTPETVWYIDADGDRYGDADGEQVVDCWGPAGFADNGLDCDDGAAAVHPGAEERCNGLDDDCDAAIDEDNH
;
A
#
# COMPACT_ATOMS: atom_id res chain seq x y z
N MET A 1 -11.86 -27.03 96.94
CA MET A 1 -13.08 -26.26 97.27
C MET A 1 -13.41 -25.36 96.11
N ASN A 2 -14.64 -25.48 95.59
CA ASN A 2 -15.19 -24.71 94.48
C ASN A 2 -15.12 -23.20 94.73
N ARG A 3 -14.99 -22.41 93.65
CA ARG A 3 -16.05 -21.48 93.21
C ARG A 3 -15.73 -20.88 91.84
N TRP A 4 -16.59 -21.20 90.87
CA TRP A 4 -16.75 -20.49 89.61
C TRP A 4 -17.66 -19.26 89.79
N ARG A 5 -17.35 -18.16 89.09
CA ARG A 5 -18.29 -17.36 88.27
C ARG A 5 -17.51 -16.27 87.51
N TYR A 6 -17.22 -16.51 86.23
CA TYR A 6 -17.91 -15.96 85.04
C TYR A 6 -17.61 -14.48 84.77
N SER A 7 -16.59 -14.25 83.94
CA SER A 7 -16.57 -13.12 83.01
C SER A 7 -16.57 -13.73 81.60
N ILE A 8 -17.66 -13.50 80.87
CA ILE A 8 -17.76 -13.75 79.44
C ILE A 8 -16.78 -12.79 78.77
N GLY A 9 -15.59 -13.31 78.44
CA GLY A 9 -14.80 -12.83 77.33
C GLY A 9 -14.99 -13.85 76.22
N LEU A 10 -15.76 -13.51 75.19
CA LEU A 10 -15.85 -14.32 73.99
C LEU A 10 -15.61 -13.42 72.78
N LEU A 11 -14.39 -13.55 72.30
CA LEU A 11 -13.89 -13.33 70.95
C LEU A 11 -14.76 -12.46 70.06
N LEU A 12 -14.27 -11.24 69.81
CA LEU A 12 -14.36 -10.68 68.47
C LEU A 12 -13.73 -11.71 67.53
N LEU A 13 -14.59 -12.53 66.91
CA LEU A 13 -14.22 -13.30 65.73
C LEU A 13 -13.63 -12.28 64.77
N GLY A 14 -12.31 -12.40 64.56
CA GLY A 14 -11.64 -11.67 63.50
C GLY A 14 -12.41 -11.96 62.23
N TRP A 15 -13.09 -10.94 61.72
CA TRP A 15 -13.38 -10.89 60.30
C TRP A 15 -12.00 -10.88 59.68
N GLY A 16 -11.58 -12.05 59.21
CA GLY A 16 -10.39 -12.17 58.43
C GLY A 16 -10.50 -11.12 57.35
N THR A 17 -9.58 -10.17 57.35
CA THR A 17 -9.24 -9.38 56.18
C THR A 17 -8.63 -10.34 55.15
N GLY A 18 -9.38 -11.37 54.76
CA GLY A 18 -9.23 -11.93 53.44
C GLY A 18 -9.87 -10.90 52.55
N CYS A 19 -9.07 -10.19 51.78
CA CYS A 19 -9.58 -9.66 50.54
C CYS A 19 -10.31 -10.83 49.87
N PHE A 20 -11.63 -10.76 49.80
CA PHE A 20 -12.37 -11.45 48.76
C PHE A 20 -11.62 -11.08 47.50
N GLU A 21 -10.92 -12.04 46.88
CA GLU A 21 -10.13 -11.77 45.69
C GLU A 21 -11.09 -11.15 44.70
N ALA A 22 -11.01 -9.82 44.57
CA ALA A 22 -11.57 -9.15 43.44
C ALA A 22 -10.88 -9.85 42.28
N VAL A 23 -11.67 -10.61 41.54
CA VAL A 23 -11.34 -10.96 40.18
C VAL A 23 -11.20 -9.59 39.52
N ASP A 24 -9.95 -9.13 39.46
CA ASP A 24 -9.61 -7.73 39.20
C ASP A 24 -9.71 -7.53 37.69
N ASP A 25 -10.52 -6.55 37.34
CA ASP A 25 -10.76 -6.00 36.01
C ASP A 25 -10.35 -4.52 36.17
N GLN A 26 -9.08 -4.23 35.88
CA GLN A 26 -8.46 -2.97 36.29
C GLN A 26 -8.81 -1.81 35.35
N ASP A 27 -9.01 -2.07 34.07
CA ASP A 27 -9.42 -1.06 33.09
C ASP A 27 -10.95 -1.02 32.85
N GLY A 28 -11.68 -2.02 33.35
CA GLY A 28 -13.13 -2.12 33.38
C GLY A 28 -13.76 -2.64 32.09
N ASP A 29 -13.00 -3.22 31.16
CA ASP A 29 -13.47 -3.72 29.86
C ASP A 29 -14.41 -4.95 29.96
N GLY A 30 -14.48 -5.58 31.14
CA GLY A 30 -15.29 -6.75 31.42
C GLY A 30 -14.53 -8.08 31.30
N TRP A 31 -13.24 -8.04 31.01
CA TRP A 31 -12.31 -9.15 31.11
C TRP A 31 -11.55 -9.07 32.44
N LEU A 32 -10.99 -10.21 32.83
CA LEU A 32 -10.30 -10.35 34.11
C LEU A 32 -8.82 -10.49 33.80
N ARG A 33 -7.94 -10.03 34.68
CA ARG A 33 -6.48 -10.11 34.52
C ARG A 33 -5.91 -11.45 34.03
N GLY A 34 -6.58 -12.58 34.30
CA GLY A 34 -6.13 -13.90 33.86
C GLY A 34 -6.48 -14.26 32.40
N ALA A 35 -7.39 -13.52 31.79
CA ALA A 35 -7.87 -13.69 30.42
C ALA A 35 -7.56 -12.48 29.52
N ASP A 36 -7.37 -11.32 30.14
CA ASP A 36 -6.95 -10.08 29.50
C ASP A 36 -5.42 -10.03 29.35
N CYS A 37 -4.94 -9.71 28.15
CA CYS A 37 -3.52 -9.58 27.85
C CYS A 37 -2.95 -8.21 28.26
N ASP A 38 -3.78 -7.17 28.43
CA ASP A 38 -3.39 -5.87 28.99
C ASP A 38 -4.49 -5.26 29.89
N ASP A 39 -4.54 -5.71 31.15
CA ASP A 39 -5.45 -5.26 32.24
C ASP A 39 -5.32 -3.74 32.59
N GLY A 40 -4.55 -2.97 31.83
CA GLY A 40 -4.41 -1.52 31.94
C GLY A 40 -5.00 -0.74 30.75
N ASP A 41 -5.45 -1.43 29.70
CA ASP A 41 -5.97 -0.83 28.48
C ASP A 41 -7.29 -1.48 28.03
N ARG A 42 -8.36 -0.71 28.24
CA ARG A 42 -9.73 -1.09 27.94
C ARG A 42 -10.02 -1.40 26.46
N ALA A 43 -9.09 -1.10 25.55
CA ALA A 43 -9.18 -1.43 24.13
C ALA A 43 -8.49 -2.76 23.76
N THR A 44 -7.70 -3.33 24.68
CA THR A 44 -6.88 -4.52 24.46
C THR A 44 -7.43 -5.65 25.30
N HIS A 45 -8.22 -6.53 24.68
CA HIS A 45 -8.92 -7.61 25.36
C HIS A 45 -9.42 -8.69 24.41
N PRO A 46 -9.77 -9.91 24.88
CA PRO A 46 -10.22 -10.98 24.01
C PRO A 46 -11.36 -10.57 23.05
N GLY A 47 -11.09 -10.70 21.74
CA GLY A 47 -12.04 -10.34 20.68
C GLY A 47 -12.22 -8.85 20.41
N ALA A 48 -11.31 -7.99 20.89
CA ALA A 48 -11.24 -6.59 20.44
C ALA A 48 -10.94 -6.51 18.93
N THR A 49 -10.95 -5.28 18.39
CA THR A 49 -10.61 -5.03 16.99
C THR A 49 -9.13 -4.73 16.86
N GLU A 50 -8.43 -5.47 16.00
CA GLU A 50 -7.04 -5.17 15.67
C GLU A 50 -6.91 -3.84 14.93
N VAL A 51 -5.88 -3.09 15.29
CA VAL A 51 -5.37 -1.91 14.57
C VAL A 51 -3.87 -2.06 14.40
N CYS A 52 -3.29 -1.41 13.39
CA CYS A 52 -1.87 -1.47 13.09
C CYS A 52 -1.01 -0.64 14.07
N ASP A 53 -0.99 -1.03 15.35
CA ASP A 53 -0.25 -0.36 16.42
C ASP A 53 0.86 -1.22 17.05
N GLY A 54 0.98 -2.49 16.61
CA GLY A 54 1.97 -3.45 17.10
C GLY A 54 1.57 -4.13 18.41
N ILE A 55 0.31 -4.03 18.81
CA ILE A 55 -0.28 -4.67 19.99
C ILE A 55 -1.22 -5.78 19.51
N ASP A 56 -1.27 -6.89 20.25
CA ASP A 56 -2.31 -7.92 20.10
C ASP A 56 -3.57 -7.37 20.79
N ASN A 57 -4.38 -6.57 20.10
CA ASN A 57 -5.53 -5.91 20.74
C ASN A 57 -6.59 -6.93 21.15
N ASN A 58 -6.71 -8.05 20.45
CA ASN A 58 -7.76 -9.03 20.63
C ASN A 58 -7.35 -10.25 21.47
N CYS A 59 -6.12 -10.23 22.01
CA CYS A 59 -5.51 -11.24 22.85
C CYS A 59 -5.55 -12.67 22.28
N ASP A 60 -5.46 -12.86 20.97
CA ASP A 60 -5.45 -14.19 20.34
C ASP A 60 -4.05 -14.78 20.10
N GLY A 61 -3.01 -13.98 20.35
CA GLY A 61 -1.60 -14.33 20.23
C GLY A 61 -0.97 -13.99 18.87
N ALA A 62 -1.72 -13.44 17.93
CA ALA A 62 -1.20 -12.74 16.76
C ALA A 62 -1.17 -11.22 17.02
N ILE A 63 -0.40 -10.49 16.20
CA ILE A 63 -0.26 -9.03 16.31
C ILE A 63 -0.71 -8.44 14.99
N ASP A 64 -1.61 -7.45 15.05
CA ASP A 64 -2.16 -6.68 13.94
C ASP A 64 -2.81 -7.54 12.82
N GLU A 65 -3.27 -8.76 13.11
CA GLU A 65 -3.88 -9.62 12.11
C GLU A 65 -5.29 -9.15 11.75
N SER A 66 -5.56 -9.02 10.44
CA SER A 66 -6.85 -8.49 9.98
C SER A 66 -7.16 -7.08 10.54
N ALA A 67 -6.13 -6.31 10.88
CA ALA A 67 -6.26 -4.95 11.37
C ALA A 67 -7.14 -4.09 10.45
N VAL A 68 -8.05 -3.32 11.04
CA VAL A 68 -9.08 -2.60 10.27
C VAL A 68 -8.52 -1.41 9.48
N ASP A 69 -7.34 -0.93 9.86
CA ASP A 69 -6.59 0.12 9.19
C ASP A 69 -5.43 -0.43 8.34
N ALA A 70 -5.35 -1.76 8.14
CA ALA A 70 -4.42 -2.36 7.20
C ALA A 70 -4.68 -1.84 5.78
N VAL A 71 -3.59 -1.54 5.07
CA VAL A 71 -3.63 -1.10 3.66
C VAL A 71 -3.50 -2.32 2.77
N LEU A 72 -4.22 -2.31 1.64
CA LEU A 72 -4.09 -3.32 0.61
C LEU A 72 -2.82 -3.06 -0.22
N TYR A 73 -1.96 -4.06 -0.30
CA TYR A 73 -0.76 -4.05 -1.12
C TYR A 73 -0.80 -5.16 -2.16
N TYR A 74 -0.22 -4.86 -3.32
CA TYR A 74 -0.15 -5.72 -4.49
C TYR A 74 1.33 -6.00 -4.79
N ASP A 75 1.65 -7.18 -5.33
CA ASP A 75 3.01 -7.46 -5.79
C ASP A 75 3.36 -6.48 -6.93
N ASP A 76 4.50 -5.80 -6.82
CA ASP A 76 5.02 -4.81 -7.76
C ASP A 76 6.34 -5.36 -8.32
N LEU A 77 6.26 -5.88 -9.55
CA LEU A 77 7.31 -6.71 -10.14
C LEU A 77 8.41 -5.90 -10.83
N ASP A 78 8.10 -4.68 -11.28
CA ASP A 78 9.04 -3.79 -11.97
C ASP A 78 9.40 -2.52 -11.20
N GLY A 79 8.68 -2.24 -10.11
CA GLY A 79 8.97 -1.15 -9.18
C GLY A 79 8.43 0.21 -9.60
N ASP A 80 7.39 0.26 -10.42
CA ASP A 80 6.75 1.51 -10.87
C ASP A 80 5.72 2.08 -9.87
N GLY A 81 5.38 1.31 -8.83
CA GLY A 81 4.41 1.69 -7.80
C GLY A 81 2.96 1.34 -8.15
N TYR A 82 2.71 0.65 -9.26
CA TYR A 82 1.49 -0.05 -9.60
C TYR A 82 1.72 -1.55 -9.44
N GLY A 83 0.73 -2.21 -8.86
CA GLY A 83 0.84 -3.62 -8.56
C GLY A 83 -0.02 -4.47 -9.49
N ASN A 84 0.37 -5.73 -9.52
CA ASN A 84 -0.18 -6.75 -10.38
C ASN A 84 -1.69 -6.90 -10.22
N SER A 85 -2.42 -6.49 -11.25
CA SER A 85 -3.89 -6.57 -11.30
C SER A 85 -4.43 -8.00 -11.30
N ALA A 86 -3.62 -8.98 -11.70
CA ALA A 86 -3.98 -10.39 -11.73
C ALA A 86 -3.78 -11.10 -10.38
N SER A 87 -3.11 -10.46 -9.42
CA SER A 87 -2.85 -10.99 -8.08
C SER A 87 -3.86 -10.43 -7.06
N LEU A 88 -4.22 -11.24 -6.07
CA LEU A 88 -5.05 -10.75 -4.96
C LEU A 88 -4.19 -9.89 -4.03
N PRO A 89 -4.67 -8.71 -3.60
CA PRO A 89 -3.93 -7.90 -2.66
C PRO A 89 -3.88 -8.56 -1.27
N ILE A 90 -2.84 -8.24 -0.51
CA ILE A 90 -2.68 -8.61 0.90
C ILE A 90 -2.84 -7.37 1.78
N GLY A 91 -3.62 -7.49 2.86
CA GLY A 91 -3.74 -6.45 3.88
C GLY A 91 -2.53 -6.46 4.80
N LEU A 92 -1.81 -5.34 4.91
CA LEU A 92 -0.64 -5.19 5.78
C LEU A 92 -0.63 -3.81 6.45
N CYS A 93 0.04 -3.73 7.60
CA CYS A 93 0.30 -2.46 8.30
C CYS A 93 1.39 -1.62 7.65
N ALA A 94 2.27 -2.26 6.86
CA ALA A 94 3.32 -1.61 6.08
C ALA A 94 3.62 -2.46 4.83
N PRO A 95 4.06 -1.84 3.72
CA PRO A 95 4.44 -2.58 2.53
C PRO A 95 5.64 -3.48 2.81
N ARG A 96 5.70 -4.64 2.13
CA ARG A 96 6.93 -5.42 2.00
C ARG A 96 7.70 -4.92 0.78
N ASP A 97 8.98 -5.26 0.70
CA ASP A 97 9.79 -4.96 -0.49
C ASP A 97 9.14 -5.57 -1.74
N GLY A 98 9.01 -4.78 -2.81
CA GLY A 98 8.35 -5.20 -4.05
C GLY A 98 6.82 -5.20 -3.97
N MET A 99 6.22 -4.29 -3.22
CA MET A 99 4.77 -4.11 -3.18
C MET A 99 4.33 -2.67 -3.41
N ALA A 100 3.24 -2.53 -4.16
CA ALA A 100 2.58 -1.28 -4.47
C ALA A 100 1.25 -1.14 -3.71
N PRO A 101 0.90 0.06 -3.21
CA PRO A 101 -0.40 0.32 -2.59
C PRO A 101 -1.53 0.55 -3.61
N VAL A 102 -1.18 0.68 -4.89
CA VAL A 102 -2.10 0.90 -6.00
C VAL A 102 -2.03 -0.33 -6.89
N GLY A 103 -3.17 -1.00 -7.12
CA GLY A 103 -3.25 -2.03 -8.15
C GLY A 103 -3.56 -1.40 -9.50
N GLY A 104 -3.39 -2.14 -10.58
CA GLY A 104 -3.79 -1.67 -11.91
C GLY A 104 -2.71 -1.76 -12.97
N ASP A 105 -1.52 -2.27 -12.65
CA ASP A 105 -0.39 -2.30 -13.57
C ASP A 105 -0.77 -2.89 -14.94
N CYS A 106 -0.39 -2.18 -15.99
CA CYS A 106 -0.66 -2.57 -17.36
C CYS A 106 0.34 -3.64 -17.84
N ASP A 107 1.62 -3.55 -17.48
CA ASP A 107 2.65 -4.54 -17.82
C ASP A 107 3.65 -4.69 -16.68
N ASP A 108 3.42 -5.72 -15.85
CA ASP A 108 4.24 -6.10 -14.68
C ASP A 108 5.74 -6.35 -14.93
N SER A 109 6.21 -6.22 -16.17
CA SER A 109 7.62 -6.39 -16.52
C SER A 109 8.28 -5.10 -16.99
N ARG A 110 7.53 -3.99 -17.05
CA ARG A 110 7.93 -2.73 -17.68
C ARG A 110 7.44 -1.54 -16.88
N SER A 111 8.37 -0.95 -16.12
CA SER A 111 8.08 0.18 -15.24
C SER A 111 7.68 1.49 -15.96
N ASP A 112 7.71 1.50 -17.29
CA ASP A 112 7.28 2.60 -18.14
C ASP A 112 5.86 2.42 -18.70
N ARG A 113 5.18 1.32 -18.33
CA ARG A 113 3.86 0.93 -18.82
C ARG A 113 2.86 0.83 -17.68
N THR A 114 2.45 2.00 -17.21
CA THR A 114 1.50 2.16 -16.10
C THR A 114 0.10 2.57 -16.59
N PRO A 115 -0.94 2.56 -15.73
CA PRO A 115 -2.25 3.14 -16.04
C PRO A 115 -2.24 4.63 -16.38
N GLU A 116 -1.14 5.33 -16.09
CA GLU A 116 -0.94 6.74 -16.40
C GLU A 116 -0.09 6.95 -17.66
N THR A 117 0.24 5.87 -18.40
CA THR A 117 1.00 5.96 -19.65
C THR A 117 0.27 6.84 -20.66
N VAL A 118 0.97 7.87 -21.14
CA VAL A 118 0.50 8.78 -22.18
C VAL A 118 0.99 8.29 -23.55
N TRP A 119 0.07 8.29 -24.50
CA TRP A 119 0.31 7.97 -25.91
C TRP A 119 0.06 9.21 -26.76
N TYR A 120 0.88 9.40 -27.78
CA TYR A 120 0.92 10.58 -28.66
C TYR A 120 0.43 10.19 -30.04
N ILE A 121 -0.39 11.02 -30.68
CA ILE A 121 -0.86 10.74 -32.05
C ILE A 121 0.35 10.49 -32.98
N ASP A 122 0.25 9.43 -33.78
CA ASP A 122 1.23 9.02 -34.80
C ASP A 122 0.48 9.04 -36.14
N ALA A 123 0.43 10.23 -36.75
CA ALA A 123 -0.46 10.50 -37.87
C ALA A 123 0.10 9.99 -39.21
N ASP A 124 1.41 9.83 -39.32
CA ASP A 124 2.06 9.35 -40.54
C ASP A 124 2.51 7.86 -40.49
N GLY A 125 2.52 7.26 -39.30
CA GLY A 125 2.68 5.83 -39.07
C GLY A 125 4.13 5.35 -38.95
N ASP A 126 5.05 6.22 -38.51
CA ASP A 126 6.46 5.86 -38.34
C ASP A 126 6.85 5.34 -36.93
N ARG A 127 5.91 5.44 -35.97
CA ARG A 127 6.00 5.07 -34.53
C ARG A 127 6.61 6.13 -33.61
N TYR A 128 6.84 7.33 -34.12
CA TYR A 128 7.05 8.51 -33.30
C TYR A 128 5.74 9.29 -33.30
N GLY A 129 5.48 10.00 -32.21
CA GLY A 129 4.25 10.77 -32.09
C GLY A 129 4.51 12.22 -31.77
N ASP A 130 3.51 13.04 -32.03
CA ASP A 130 3.57 14.49 -31.80
C ASP A 130 3.37 14.84 -30.32
N ALA A 131 4.40 15.38 -29.66
CA ALA A 131 4.31 15.90 -28.28
C ALA A 131 3.34 17.09 -28.14
N ASP A 132 3.15 17.87 -29.20
CA ASP A 132 2.23 19.00 -29.24
C ASP A 132 0.84 18.61 -29.78
N GLY A 133 0.67 17.34 -30.18
CA GLY A 133 -0.52 16.77 -30.79
C GLY A 133 -1.58 16.26 -29.80
N GLU A 134 -2.49 15.42 -30.30
CA GLU A 134 -3.48 14.75 -29.46
C GLU A 134 -2.80 13.68 -28.61
N GLN A 135 -3.14 13.66 -27.32
CA GLN A 135 -2.59 12.71 -26.35
C GLN A 135 -3.71 11.92 -25.67
N VAL A 136 -3.47 10.64 -25.41
CA VAL A 136 -4.43 9.74 -24.74
C VAL A 136 -3.74 8.91 -23.67
N VAL A 137 -4.42 8.70 -22.55
CA VAL A 137 -3.95 7.78 -21.50
C VAL A 137 -4.61 6.42 -21.69
N ASP A 138 -3.81 5.37 -21.85
CA ASP A 138 -4.28 4.00 -22.04
C ASP A 138 -3.18 2.99 -21.65
N CYS A 139 -3.56 1.77 -21.27
CA CYS A 139 -2.59 0.72 -20.95
C CYS A 139 -1.83 0.18 -22.17
N TRP A 140 -2.52 0.06 -23.31
CA TRP A 140 -2.03 -0.72 -24.46
C TRP A 140 -1.77 0.13 -25.70
N GLY A 141 -2.17 1.40 -25.65
CA GLY A 141 -2.02 2.32 -26.75
C GLY A 141 -3.09 2.09 -27.81
N PRO A 142 -3.91 3.10 -28.11
CA PRO A 142 -4.83 3.01 -29.23
C PRO A 142 -4.06 2.93 -30.56
N ALA A 143 -4.68 2.33 -31.57
CA ALA A 143 -4.09 2.31 -32.91
C ALA A 143 -3.94 3.74 -33.46
N GLY A 144 -2.77 4.04 -34.04
CA GLY A 144 -2.41 5.37 -34.54
C GLY A 144 -1.83 6.29 -33.47
N PHE A 145 -1.33 5.73 -32.37
CA PHE A 145 -0.57 6.47 -31.37
C PHE A 145 0.76 5.78 -31.06
N ALA A 146 1.79 6.57 -30.82
CA ALA A 146 3.11 6.15 -30.34
C ALA A 146 3.23 6.30 -28.82
N ASP A 147 4.17 5.56 -28.23
CA ASP A 147 4.49 5.60 -26.79
C ASP A 147 5.48 6.70 -26.41
N ASN A 148 5.78 7.59 -27.35
CA ASN A 148 6.77 8.64 -27.23
C ASN A 148 6.29 9.85 -28.04
N GLY A 149 6.61 11.05 -27.57
CA GLY A 149 6.27 12.32 -28.21
C GLY A 149 7.48 12.96 -28.88
N LEU A 150 8.23 12.18 -29.67
CA LEU A 150 9.54 12.62 -30.17
C LEU A 150 9.52 13.05 -31.65
N ASP A 151 8.37 13.00 -32.31
CA ASP A 151 8.24 13.40 -33.70
C ASP A 151 8.26 14.93 -33.85
N CYS A 152 9.11 15.44 -34.73
CA CYS A 152 9.20 16.86 -35.05
C CYS A 152 8.38 17.28 -36.29
N ASP A 153 7.91 16.33 -37.10
CA ASP A 153 6.94 16.52 -38.20
C ASP A 153 6.06 15.27 -38.41
N ASP A 154 5.03 15.13 -37.57
CA ASP A 154 4.00 14.05 -37.58
C ASP A 154 3.13 14.00 -38.86
N GLY A 155 3.45 14.81 -39.86
CA GLY A 155 2.89 14.71 -41.20
C GLY A 155 3.78 13.97 -42.21
N ALA A 156 4.99 13.58 -41.82
CA ALA A 156 6.05 13.11 -42.70
C ALA A 156 6.86 11.96 -42.09
N ALA A 157 6.44 10.71 -42.35
CA ALA A 157 7.05 9.47 -41.83
C ALA A 157 8.54 9.20 -42.15
N ALA A 158 9.22 10.14 -42.80
CA ALA A 158 10.66 10.13 -43.02
C ALA A 158 11.39 11.15 -42.12
N VAL A 159 10.67 11.90 -41.30
CA VAL A 159 11.15 12.95 -40.42
C VAL A 159 10.87 12.52 -38.98
N HIS A 160 11.85 11.90 -38.33
CA HIS A 160 11.69 11.33 -37.00
C HIS A 160 13.05 11.02 -36.37
N PRO A 161 13.14 10.83 -35.04
CA PRO A 161 14.38 10.42 -34.37
C PRO A 161 15.14 9.28 -35.07
N GLY A 162 16.36 9.58 -35.51
CA GLY A 162 17.26 8.64 -36.17
C GLY A 162 16.91 8.29 -37.62
N ALA A 163 16.13 9.12 -38.32
CA ALA A 163 15.99 9.05 -39.77
C ALA A 163 17.33 9.34 -40.49
N GLU A 164 17.38 9.11 -41.80
CA GLU A 164 18.54 9.49 -42.62
C GLU A 164 18.40 10.94 -43.05
N GLU A 165 19.33 11.78 -42.60
CA GLU A 165 19.46 13.17 -43.04
C GLU A 165 19.61 13.29 -44.55
N ARG A 166 18.82 14.19 -45.14
CA ARG A 166 18.88 14.53 -46.55
C ARG A 166 19.19 16.01 -46.64
N CYS A 167 20.00 16.42 -47.62
CA CYS A 167 20.20 17.85 -47.92
C CYS A 167 18.95 18.51 -48.54
N ASN A 168 17.87 18.64 -47.77
CA ASN A 168 16.56 19.14 -48.15
C ASN A 168 16.16 20.41 -47.36
N GLY A 169 16.97 20.83 -46.38
CA GLY A 169 16.73 21.99 -45.52
C GLY A 169 15.71 21.73 -44.40
N LEU A 170 15.42 20.46 -44.12
CA LEU A 170 14.67 19.99 -42.96
C LEU A 170 15.65 19.35 -41.97
N ASP A 171 15.20 19.22 -40.73
CA ASP A 171 15.81 18.37 -39.71
C ASP A 171 15.06 17.04 -39.86
N ASP A 172 15.64 16.07 -40.58
CA ASP A 172 14.95 14.81 -40.87
C ASP A 172 15.07 13.85 -39.67
N ASP A 173 16.13 13.94 -38.87
CA ASP A 173 16.37 13.03 -37.75
C ASP A 173 15.95 13.58 -36.36
N CYS A 174 15.34 14.77 -36.34
CA CYS A 174 14.82 15.47 -35.16
C CYS A 174 15.87 15.71 -34.06
N ASP A 175 17.14 15.91 -34.41
CA ASP A 175 18.22 16.22 -33.46
C ASP A 175 18.48 17.73 -33.25
N ALA A 176 17.69 18.57 -33.93
CA ALA A 176 17.77 20.04 -33.97
C ALA A 176 18.96 20.62 -34.76
N ALA A 177 19.69 19.80 -35.50
CA ALA A 177 20.55 20.24 -36.59
C ALA A 177 19.81 20.09 -37.94
N ILE A 178 20.37 20.71 -38.97
CA ILE A 178 19.77 20.72 -40.31
C ILE A 178 20.88 20.34 -41.28
N ASP A 179 20.65 19.28 -42.05
CA ASP A 179 21.54 18.78 -43.11
C ASP A 179 23.00 18.50 -42.61
N GLU A 180 23.20 18.02 -41.38
CA GLU A 180 24.54 17.83 -40.77
C GLU A 180 25.23 16.52 -41.17
N ASP A 181 24.48 15.47 -41.51
CA ASP A 181 25.01 14.21 -42.00
C ASP A 181 25.14 14.20 -43.53
N ASN A 182 26.36 14.51 -43.96
CA ASN A 182 26.72 14.82 -45.34
C ASN A 182 26.84 13.53 -46.18
N HIS A 183 25.72 12.99 -46.69
CA HIS A 183 25.66 11.81 -47.56
C HIS A 183 25.53 12.12 -49.06
#